data_AF-A1BGS8-F1
#
_entry.id   AF-A1BGS8-F1
#
_cell.length_a   1.000
_cell.length_b   1.000
_cell.length_c   1.000
_cell.angle_alpha   90.00
_cell.angle_beta   90.00
_cell.angle_gamma   90.00
#
_symmetry.space_group_name_H-M   'P 1'
#
loop_
_entity.id
_entity.type
_entity.pdbx_description
1 polymer ?
#
loop_
_entity_poly.entity_id
_entity_poly.type
_entity_poly.pdbx_seq_one_letter_code
_entity_poly.pdbx_strand_id
1 'polypeptide(L)' 'MQTTYADGIENMTLIDGIICIGLVNLISIDKDKDPDIQPGGDFALSLPALVRTHDRLTKRIDKMIMKGILTKNIPSSN' A
#
# COMPACT_ATOMS: atom_id res chain seq x y z
N MET A 1 20.62 -15.32 -18.85
CA MET A 1 19.93 -14.05 -19.15
C MET A 1 19.42 -13.53 -17.81
N GLN A 2 20.09 -12.52 -17.25
CA GLN A 2 19.79 -11.97 -15.92
C GLN A 2 18.83 -10.80 -16.12
N THR A 3 17.58 -10.97 -15.66
CA THR A 3 16.54 -9.94 -15.83
C THR A 3 16.78 -8.84 -14.79
N THR A 4 17.46 -7.78 -15.22
CA THR A 4 17.66 -6.58 -14.40
C THR A 4 16.40 -5.74 -14.45
N TYR A 5 15.66 -5.66 -13.33
CA TYR A 5 14.56 -4.73 -13.18
C TYR A 5 15.15 -3.42 -12.68
N ALA A 6 15.27 -2.44 -13.58
CA ALA A 6 15.65 -1.07 -13.22
C ALA A 6 14.46 -0.40 -12.54
N ASP A 7 14.37 -0.56 -11.23
CA ASP A 7 13.47 0.22 -10.38
C ASP A 7 13.89 1.69 -10.44
N GLY A 8 12.91 2.61 -10.48
CA GLY A 8 13.11 4.06 -10.50
C GLY A 8 13.77 4.63 -9.22
N ILE A 9 14.28 3.76 -8.34
CA ILE A 9 15.06 4.05 -7.14
C ILE A 9 16.32 3.16 -7.13
N GLU A 10 17.10 3.16 -8.21
CA GLU A 10 18.53 2.84 -8.36
C GLU A 10 19.19 1.66 -7.58
N ASN A 11 18.51 0.77 -6.84
CA ASN A 11 19.15 -0.21 -5.93
C ASN A 11 18.24 -1.36 -5.42
N MET A 12 17.15 -1.74 -6.11
CA MET A 12 16.37 -2.91 -5.69
C MET A 12 16.87 -4.21 -6.34
N THR A 13 17.67 -4.98 -5.60
CA THR A 13 18.09 -6.33 -6.00
C THR A 13 16.96 -7.34 -5.82
N LEU A 14 16.70 -8.15 -6.87
CA LEU A 14 15.62 -9.14 -6.90
C LEU A 14 15.70 -10.24 -5.83
N ILE A 15 16.88 -10.41 -5.23
CA ILE A 15 17.18 -11.43 -4.22
C ILE A 15 16.31 -11.25 -2.97
N ASP A 16 15.91 -10.01 -2.66
CA ASP A 16 15.13 -9.69 -1.45
C ASP A 16 13.61 -9.82 -1.65
N GLY A 17 13.14 -10.08 -2.87
CA GLY A 17 11.72 -10.07 -3.23
C GLY A 17 11.15 -8.65 -3.40
N ILE A 18 10.34 -8.49 -4.45
CA ILE A 18 9.68 -7.23 -4.81
C ILE A 18 8.18 -7.42 -4.71
N ILE A 19 7.50 -6.44 -4.12
CA ILE A 19 6.04 -6.36 -4.06
C ILE A 19 5.61 -5.21 -4.95
N CYS A 20 4.82 -5.54 -5.98
CA CYS A 20 4.18 -4.57 -6.85
C CYS A 20 2.73 -4.39 -6.41
N ILE A 21 2.35 -3.15 -6.11
CA ILE A 21 1.00 -2.74 -5.77
C ILE A 21 0.42 -2.03 -6.98
N GLY A 22 -0.57 -2.65 -7.63
CA GLY A 22 -1.35 -2.01 -8.67
C GLY A 22 -2.24 -0.93 -8.06
N LEU A 23 -2.06 0.31 -8.49
CA LEU A 23 -2.90 1.44 -8.13
C LEU A 23 -4.08 1.49 -9.10
N VAL A 24 -5.28 1.67 -8.56
CA VAL A 24 -6.50 1.86 -9.34
C VAL A 24 -7.15 3.17 -8.95
N ASN A 25 -7.63 3.89 -9.96
CA ASN A 25 -8.44 5.09 -9.80
C ASN A 25 -9.91 4.66 -9.78
N LEU A 26 -10.62 5.08 -8.72
CA LEU A 26 -12.06 4.90 -8.60
C LEU A 26 -12.73 6.20 -9.04
N ILE A 27 -13.44 6.16 -10.17
CA ILE A 27 -14.20 7.31 -10.68
C ILE A 27 -15.69 7.03 -10.47
N SER A 28 -16.28 7.67 -9.46
CA SER A 28 -17.73 7.65 -9.22
C SER A 28 -18.37 8.90 -9.82
N ILE A 29 -18.85 8.80 -11.05
CA ILE A 29 -19.50 9.94 -11.74
C ILE A 29 -20.96 10.11 -11.30
N ASP A 30 -21.64 9.02 -10.92
CA ASP A 30 -23.04 9.01 -10.46
C ASP A 30 -23.17 8.25 -9.13
N LYS A 31 -24.05 8.70 -8.23
CA LYS A 31 -24.28 8.07 -6.91
C LYS A 31 -24.95 6.68 -6.98
N ASP A 32 -25.57 6.35 -8.12
CA ASP A 32 -26.37 5.13 -8.30
C ASP A 32 -25.73 4.11 -9.27
N LYS A 33 -24.48 4.32 -9.69
CA LYS A 33 -23.75 3.38 -10.55
C LYS A 33 -22.53 2.81 -9.84
N ASP A 34 -22.21 1.57 -10.19
CA ASP A 34 -20.98 0.92 -9.75
C ASP A 34 -19.78 1.78 -10.16
N PRO A 35 -18.80 1.98 -9.26
CA PRO A 35 -17.64 2.82 -9.53
C PRO A 35 -16.81 2.26 -10.67
N ASP A 36 -16.44 3.12 -11.62
CA ASP A 36 -15.53 2.75 -12.71
C ASP A 36 -14.11 2.62 -12.15
N ILE A 37 -13.50 1.45 -12.33
CA ILE A 37 -12.17 1.11 -11.83
C ILE A 37 -11.19 1.20 -13.00
N GLN A 38 -10.39 2.27 -13.03
CA GLN A 38 -9.37 2.48 -14.06
C GLN A 38 -7.96 2.19 -13.53
N PRO A 39 -7.06 1.57 -14.30
CA PRO A 39 -5.66 1.43 -13.90
C PRO A 39 -5.02 2.80 -13.68
N GLY A 40 -4.46 3.03 -12.49
CA GLY A 40 -3.85 4.30 -12.07
C GLY A 40 -2.31 4.30 -12.09
N GLY A 41 -1.69 3.12 -12.23
CA GLY A 41 -0.24 2.94 -12.28
C GLY A 41 0.22 1.83 -11.33
N ASP A 42 1.53 1.57 -11.28
CA ASP A 42 2.12 0.54 -10.43
C ASP A 42 3.12 1.15 -9.45
N PHE A 43 3.11 0.67 -8.21
CA PHE A 43 4.05 1.05 -7.16
C PHE A 43 4.81 -0.17 -6.67
N ALA A 44 6.13 -0.16 -6.81
CA ALA A 44 7.00 -1.26 -6.40
C ALA A 44 7.74 -0.93 -5.10
N LEU A 45 7.88 -1.92 -4.23
CA LEU A 45 8.67 -1.86 -2.99
C LEU A 45 9.45 -3.15 -2.81
N SER A 46 10.66 -3.06 -2.27
CA SER A 46 11.37 -4.25 -1.78
C SER A 46 10.66 -4.78 -0.52
N LEU A 47 10.72 -6.10 -0.31
CA LEU A 47 10.12 -6.73 0.87
C LEU A 47 10.61 -6.11 2.20
N PRO A 48 11.92 -5.82 2.38
CA PRO A 48 12.39 -5.13 3.58
C PRO A 48 11.82 -3.71 3.72
N ALA A 49 11.62 -2.99 2.60
CA ALA A 49 11.02 -1.66 2.63
C ALA A 49 9.54 -1.73 3.05
N LEU A 50 8.79 -2.74 2.58
CA LEU A 50 7.41 -2.94 3.01
C LEU A 50 7.32 -3.19 4.52
N VAL A 51 8.12 -4.11 5.06
CA VAL A 51 8.09 -4.46 6.49
C VAL A 51 8.39 -3.23 7.35
N ARG A 52 9.42 -2.45 6.99
CA ARG A 52 9.77 -1.21 7.72
C ARG A 52 8.67 -0.16 7.63
N THR A 53 8.02 -0.04 6.47
CA THR A 53 6.94 0.91 6.26
C THR A 53 5.71 0.52 7.09
N HIS A 54 5.34 -0.75 7.09
CA HIS A 54 4.27 -1.29 7.91
C HIS A 54 4.50 -0.98 9.40
N ASP A 55 5.66 -1.34 9.96
CA ASP A 55 5.99 -1.08 11.38
C ASP A 55 5.92 0.42 11.74
N ARG A 56 6.44 1.30 10.87
CA ARG A 56 6.40 2.76 11.08
C ARG A 56 4.97 3.30 11.05
N LEU A 57 4.12 2.80 10.15
CA LEU A 57 2.72 3.20 10.05
C LEU A 57 1.93 2.71 11.27
N THR A 58 2.09 1.45 11.67
CA THR A 58 1.45 0.90 12.87
C THR A 58 1.77 1.75 14.10
N LYS A 59 3.05 2.05 14.34
CA LYS A 59 3.48 2.89 15.48
C LYS A 59 2.89 4.30 15.43
N ARG A 60 2.67 4.87 14.24
CA ARG A 60 2.02 6.18 14.08
C ARG A 60 0.53 6.11 14.37
N ILE A 61 -0.15 5.08 13.85
CA ILE A 61 -1.58 4.82 14.12
C ILE A 61 -1.79 4.62 15.62
N ASP A 62 -0.96 3.81 16.28
CA ASP A 62 -1.05 3.58 17.73
C ASP A 62 -0.91 4.89 18.53
N LYS A 63 0.03 5.76 18.12
CA LYS A 63 0.16 7.10 18.72
C LYS A 63 -1.07 7.98 18.50
N MET A 64 -1.71 7.88 17.33
CA MET A 64 -2.94 8.62 17.05
C MET A 64 -4.11 8.07 17.87
N ILE A 65 -4.19 6.76 18.10
CA ILE A 65 -5.18 6.13 18.97
C ILE A 65 -4.98 6.58 20.42
N MET A 66 -3.73 6.53 20.92
CA MET A 66 -3.41 7.02 22.28
C MET A 66 -3.78 8.49 22.50
N LYS A 67 -3.69 9.31 21.45
CA LYS A 67 -4.06 10.73 21.48
C LYS A 67 -5.57 10.97 21.30
N GLY A 68 -6.37 9.91 21.15
CA GLY A 68 -7.82 10.00 20.91
C GLY A 68 -8.21 10.54 19.53
N ILE A 69 -7.27 10.60 18.58
CA ILE A 69 -7.52 11.09 17.21
C ILE A 69 -8.19 10.00 16.37
N LEU A 70 -7.78 8.74 16.57
CA LEU A 70 -8.35 7.58 15.90
C LEU A 70 -8.94 6.63 16.93
N THR A 71 -10.06 6.00 16.58
CA THR A 71 -10.65 4.90 17.33
C THR A 71 -10.40 3.59 16.60
N LYS A 72 -10.04 2.54 17.35
CA LYS A 72 -9.91 1.21 16.78
C LYS A 72 -11.29 0.58 16.71
N ASN A 73 -11.77 0.31 15.50
CA ASN A 73 -13.00 -0.47 15.32
C ASN A 73 -12.72 -1.90 15.78
N ILE A 74 -13.54 -2.38 16.71
CA ILE A 74 -13.54 -3.79 17.08
C ILE A 74 -14.23 -4.52 15.92
N PRO A 75 -13.59 -5.49 15.26
CA PRO A 75 -14.24 -6.22 14.17
C PRO A 75 -15.50 -6.90 14.71
N SER A 76 -16.64 -6.74 14.03
CA SER A 76 -17.85 -7.47 14.40
C SER A 76 -17.59 -8.96 14.18
N SER A 77 -17.68 -9.75 15.23
CA SER A 77 -17.66 -11.21 15.14
C SER A 77 -18.87 -11.64 14.30
N ASN A 78 -18.62 -12.05 13.06
CA ASN A 78 -19.57 -12.84 12.26
C ASN A 78 -19.23 -14.32 12.43
#